data_AF-A0A845D3U5-F1
#
_entry.id   AF-A0A845D3U5-F1
#
_cell.length_a   1.000
_cell.length_b   1.000
_cell.length_c   1.000
_cell.angle_alpha   90.00
_cell.angle_beta   90.00
_cell.angle_gamma   90.00
#
_symmetry.space_group_name_H-M   'P 1'
#
loop_
_entity.id
_entity.type
_entity.pdbx_description
1 polymer ?
#
loop_
_entity_poly.entity_id
_entity_poly.type
_entity_poly.pdbx_seq_one_letter_code
_entity_poly.pdbx_strand_id
1 'polypeptide(L)'
;MSVNRRKLNRAWETLRSLPIPAIGSDRLVDLHDDLLHYDTVIAQEMREYLRGRVINRIRVQIDWELEETLRSFKPQNSAEMECRRELLRYKRRIDDVVRQLLVGQPEEPPLG
;
A
#
# COMPACT_ATOMS: atom_id res chain seq x y z
N MET A 1 -18.83 15.50 -7.58
CA MET A 1 -17.68 14.78 -6.99
C MET A 1 -18.19 13.50 -6.34
N SER A 2 -17.86 12.33 -6.90
CA SER A 2 -18.28 11.04 -6.35
C SER A 2 -17.68 10.82 -4.95
N VAL A 3 -18.43 10.19 -4.04
CA VAL A 3 -18.03 9.88 -2.66
C VAL A 3 -16.70 9.13 -2.61
N ASN A 4 -16.41 8.34 -3.64
CA ASN A 4 -15.20 7.55 -3.77
C ASN A 4 -13.92 8.39 -3.83
N ARG A 5 -13.94 9.49 -4.60
CA ARG A 5 -12.78 10.38 -4.74
C ARG A 5 -12.38 11.05 -3.43
N ARG A 6 -13.35 11.38 -2.55
CA ARG A 6 -13.06 11.93 -1.22
C ARG A 6 -12.40 10.91 -0.30
N LYS A 7 -12.89 9.66 -0.31
CA LYS A 7 -12.31 8.57 0.50
C LYS A 7 -10.88 8.26 0.05
N LEU A 8 -10.66 8.20 -1.27
CA LEU A 8 -9.33 8.03 -1.84
C LEU A 8 -8.37 9.15 -1.43
N ASN A 9 -8.77 10.42 -1.59
CA ASN A 9 -7.94 11.55 -1.20
C ASN A 9 -7.56 11.49 0.28
N ARG A 10 -8.52 11.18 1.16
CA ARG A 10 -8.26 11.05 2.60
C ARG A 10 -7.29 9.91 2.92
N ALA A 11 -7.47 8.75 2.29
CA ALA A 11 -6.55 7.61 2.46
C ALA A 11 -5.13 7.99 2.01
N TRP A 12 -5.02 8.67 0.88
CA TRP A 12 -3.75 9.11 0.31
C TRP A 12 -3.05 10.18 1.16
N GLU A 13 -3.78 11.18 1.64
CA GLU A 13 -3.26 12.19 2.57
C GLU A 13 -2.77 11.57 3.88
N THR A 14 -3.53 10.60 4.41
CA THR A 14 -3.14 9.86 5.61
C THR A 14 -1.84 9.10 5.37
N LEU A 15 -1.73 8.32 4.28
CA LEU A 15 -0.52 7.57 3.95
C LEU A 15 0.70 8.49 3.82
N ARG A 16 0.58 9.59 3.07
CA ARG A 16 1.67 10.56 2.90
C ARG A 16 2.11 11.30 4.17
N SER A 17 1.24 11.37 5.18
CA SER A 17 1.57 12.00 6.46
C SER A 17 2.34 11.09 7.41
N LEU A 18 2.41 9.79 7.09
CA LEU A 18 3.10 8.81 7.92
C LEU A 18 4.56 8.70 7.48
N PRO A 19 5.51 8.67 8.43
CA PRO A 19 6.86 8.29 8.11
C PRO A 19 6.90 6.81 7.74
N ILE A 20 7.78 6.45 6.81
CA ILE A 20 8.11 5.06 6.53
C ILE A 20 8.74 4.45 7.80
N PRO A 21 8.32 3.25 8.23
CA PRO A 21 8.88 2.60 9.41
C PRO A 21 10.39 2.44 9.31
N ALA A 22 11.11 2.72 10.39
CA ALA A 22 12.54 2.50 10.44
C ALA A 22 12.86 1.00 10.50
N ILE A 23 13.95 0.59 9.85
CA ILE A 23 14.45 -0.79 9.95
C ILE A 23 15.07 -0.98 11.33
N GLY A 24 14.45 -1.86 12.13
CA GLY A 24 14.93 -2.19 13.48
C GLY A 24 15.89 -3.39 13.53
N SER A 25 16.10 -4.09 12.40
CA SER A 25 16.95 -5.28 12.29
C SER A 25 17.26 -5.60 10.83
N ASP A 26 18.49 -6.04 10.55
CA ASP A 26 18.90 -6.49 9.22
C ASP A 26 18.03 -7.65 8.69
N ARG A 27 17.43 -8.46 9.59
CA ARG A 27 16.56 -9.57 9.23
C ARG A 27 15.20 -9.15 8.64
N LEU A 28 14.88 -7.86 8.72
CA LEU A 28 13.65 -7.28 8.18
C LEU A 28 13.90 -6.43 6.93
N VAL A 29 15.16 -6.33 6.44
CA VAL A 29 15.52 -5.47 5.30
C VAL A 29 14.74 -5.87 4.05
N ASP A 30 14.74 -7.15 3.68
CA ASP A 30 14.02 -7.62 2.48
C ASP A 30 12.52 -7.28 2.55
N LEU A 31 11.89 -7.57 3.70
CA LEU A 31 10.48 -7.25 3.96
C LEU A 31 10.18 -5.74 3.95
N HIS A 32 11.13 -4.93 4.38
CA HIS A 32 11.03 -3.48 4.32
C HIS A 32 11.17 -2.97 2.89
N ASP A 33 12.11 -3.52 2.12
CA ASP A 33 12.35 -3.13 0.73
C ASP A 33 11.20 -3.54 -0.18
N ASP A 34 10.59 -4.71 0.06
CA ASP A 34 9.34 -5.12 -0.61
C ASP A 34 8.19 -4.15 -0.30
N LEU A 35 8.08 -3.70 0.96
CA LEU A 35 7.08 -2.72 1.36
C LEU A 35 7.32 -1.34 0.72
N LEU A 36 8.58 -0.90 0.64
CA LEU A 36 8.97 0.32 -0.06
C LEU A 36 8.66 0.25 -1.55
N HIS A 37 8.92 -0.91 -2.16
CA HIS A 37 8.60 -1.15 -3.56
C HIS A 37 7.09 -1.04 -3.78
N TYR A 38 6.30 -1.71 -2.94
CA TYR A 38 4.84 -1.64 -2.98
C TYR A 38 4.32 -0.20 -2.85
N ASP A 39 4.81 0.56 -1.86
CA ASP A 39 4.45 1.98 -1.69
C ASP A 39 4.81 2.82 -2.92
N THR A 40 6.00 2.60 -3.47
CA THR A 40 6.49 3.33 -4.65
C THR A 40 5.61 3.07 -5.87
N VAL A 41 5.23 1.82 -6.12
CA VAL A 41 4.34 1.43 -7.22
C VAL A 41 2.97 2.09 -7.06
N ILE A 42 2.37 2.01 -5.87
CA ILE A 42 1.05 2.61 -5.63
C ILE A 42 1.10 4.15 -5.69
N ALA A 43 2.16 4.77 -5.20
CA ALA A 43 2.38 6.21 -5.30
C ALA A 43 2.53 6.67 -6.76
N GLN A 44 3.20 5.89 -7.61
CA GLN A 44 3.27 6.16 -9.05
C GLN A 44 1.89 6.13 -9.69
N GLU A 45 1.12 5.06 -9.47
CA GLU A 45 -0.22 4.91 -10.04
C GLU A 45 -1.19 6.00 -9.52
N MET A 46 -1.08 6.38 -8.25
CA MET A 46 -1.87 7.48 -7.69
C MET A 46 -1.55 8.83 -8.36
N ARG A 47 -0.29 9.09 -8.69
CA ARG A 47 0.08 10.31 -9.45
C ARG A 47 -0.52 10.31 -10.86
N GLU A 48 -0.51 9.17 -11.55
CA GLU A 48 -1.13 9.04 -12.87
C GLU A 48 -2.65 9.22 -12.79
N TYR A 49 -3.30 8.62 -11.77
CA TYR A 49 -4.73 8.82 -11.51
C TYR A 49 -5.08 10.30 -11.27
N LEU A 50 -4.29 11.01 -10.46
CA LEU A 50 -4.50 12.44 -10.18
C LEU A 50 -4.32 13.31 -11.42
N ARG A 51 -3.53 12.86 -12.41
CA ARG A 51 -3.40 13.49 -13.74
C ARG A 51 -4.55 13.16 -14.69
N GLY A 52 -5.55 12.40 -14.23
CA GLY A 52 -6.72 11.99 -15.03
C GLY A 52 -6.45 10.79 -15.93
N ARG A 53 -5.35 10.05 -15.72
CA ARG A 53 -5.08 8.82 -16.45
C ARG A 53 -5.72 7.61 -15.78
N VAL A 54 -5.94 6.56 -16.57
CA VAL A 54 -6.39 5.26 -16.07
C VAL A 54 -5.23 4.60 -15.32
N ILE A 55 -5.54 3.96 -14.18
CA ILE A 55 -4.54 3.21 -13.42
C ILE A 55 -4.30 1.85 -14.05
N ASN A 56 -3.09 1.31 -13.88
CA ASN A 56 -2.81 -0.06 -14.27
C ASN A 56 -3.30 -1.05 -13.19
N ARG A 57 -4.44 -1.72 -13.42
CA ARG A 57 -5.03 -2.69 -12.48
C ARG A 57 -4.20 -3.96 -12.27
N ILE A 58 -3.23 -4.24 -13.13
CA ILE A 58 -2.27 -5.33 -12.91
C ILE A 58 -1.27 -4.91 -11.82
N ARG A 59 -0.90 -3.62 -11.77
CA ARG A 59 0.03 -3.07 -10.78
C ARG A 59 -0.65 -2.64 -9.47
N VAL A 60 -1.91 -2.22 -9.54
CA VAL A 60 -2.70 -1.78 -8.38
C VAL A 60 -3.48 -2.98 -7.83
N GLN A 61 -2.81 -3.81 -7.05
CA GLN A 61 -3.42 -4.96 -6.35
C GLN A 61 -2.96 -5.01 -4.90
N ILE A 62 -3.74 -5.69 -4.06
CA ILE A 62 -3.34 -5.95 -2.69
C ILE A 62 -2.22 -6.98 -2.72
N ASP A 63 -1.07 -6.62 -2.16
CA ASP A 63 0.03 -7.56 -1.96
C ASP A 63 -0.27 -8.47 -0.76
N TRP A 64 -0.82 -9.65 -1.05
CA TRP A 64 -1.15 -10.66 -0.05
C TRP A 64 0.08 -11.44 0.42
N GLU A 65 1.05 -11.64 -0.48
CA GLU A 65 2.28 -12.37 -0.20
C GLU A 65 3.16 -11.62 0.79
N LEU A 66 3.33 -10.31 0.60
CA LEU A 66 4.02 -9.44 1.57
C LEU A 66 3.34 -9.46 2.94
N GLU A 67 2.00 -9.44 2.98
CA GLU A 67 1.27 -9.51 4.24
C GLU A 67 1.46 -10.86 4.95
N GLU A 68 1.39 -11.96 4.22
CA GLU A 68 1.62 -13.30 4.75
C GLU A 68 3.04 -13.44 5.29
N THR A 69 4.03 -12.96 4.54
CA THR A 69 5.45 -13.03 4.90
C THR A 69 5.74 -12.18 6.14
N LEU A 70 5.21 -10.96 6.22
CA LEU A 70 5.28 -10.11 7.41
C LEU A 70 4.64 -10.79 8.63
N ARG A 71 3.48 -11.45 8.48
CA ARG A 71 2.80 -12.15 9.60
C ARG A 71 3.56 -13.38 10.07
N SER A 72 4.17 -14.11 9.14
CA SER A 72 4.92 -15.33 9.38
C SER A 72 6.33 -15.08 9.92
N PHE A 73 6.88 -13.88 9.74
CA PHE A 73 8.15 -13.48 10.33
C PHE A 73 8.13 -13.71 11.85
N LYS A 74 9.15 -14.42 12.36
CA LYS A 74 9.32 -14.76 13.78
C LYS A 74 10.34 -13.80 14.42
N PRO A 75 9.89 -12.77 15.17
CA PRO A 75 10.78 -11.85 15.86
C PRO A 75 11.57 -12.58 16.94
N GLN A 76 12.85 -12.24 17.08
CA GLN A 76 13.75 -12.74 18.11
C GLN A 76 13.91 -11.76 19.27
N ASN A 77 13.56 -10.49 19.07
CA ASN A 77 13.66 -9.45 20.08
C ASN A 77 12.49 -8.44 19.98
N SER A 78 12.41 -7.52 20.95
CA SER A 78 11.37 -6.50 21.01
C SER A 78 11.41 -5.51 19.84
N ALA A 79 12.61 -5.12 19.40
CA ALA A 79 12.81 -4.19 18.28
C ALA A 79 12.26 -4.77 16.97
N GLU A 80 12.53 -6.04 16.68
CA GLU A 80 11.96 -6.75 15.53
C GLU A 80 10.45 -6.88 15.61
N MET A 81 9.91 -7.13 16.81
CA MET A 81 8.45 -7.21 17.00
C MET A 81 7.77 -5.86 16.75
N GLU A 82 8.39 -4.77 17.19
CA GLU A 82 7.94 -3.41 16.93
C GLU A 82 8.05 -3.05 15.46
N CYS A 83 9.22 -3.22 14.84
CA CYS A 83 9.42 -2.97 13.42
C CYS A 83 8.40 -3.75 12.55
N ARG A 84 8.20 -5.05 12.80
CA ARG A 84 7.16 -5.85 12.11
C ARG A 84 5.75 -5.25 12.28
N ARG A 85 5.40 -4.78 13.48
CA ARG A 85 4.08 -4.16 13.74
C ARG A 85 3.92 -2.85 12.98
N GLU A 86 4.97 -2.06 12.89
CA GLU A 86 4.98 -0.80 12.13
C GLU A 86 4.88 -1.05 10.62
N LEU A 87 5.65 -2.00 10.08
CA LEU A 87 5.55 -2.44 8.68
C LEU A 87 4.13 -2.90 8.33
N LEU A 88 3.52 -3.75 9.15
CA LEU A 88 2.13 -4.19 8.96
C LEU A 88 1.13 -3.03 9.02
N ARG A 89 1.34 -2.05 9.91
CA ARG A 89 0.48 -0.87 10.00
C ARG A 89 0.61 0.01 8.76
N TYR A 90 1.84 0.25 8.29
CA TYR A 90 2.09 1.05 7.10
C TYR A 90 1.52 0.36 5.84
N LYS A 91 1.76 -0.95 5.68
CA LYS A 91 1.17 -1.77 4.61
C LYS A 91 -0.34 -1.63 4.52
N ARG A 92 -1.04 -1.70 5.66
CA ARG A 92 -2.51 -1.51 5.69
C ARG A 92 -2.96 -0.14 5.18
N ARG A 93 -2.13 0.90 5.35
CA ARG A 93 -2.42 2.23 4.81
C ARG A 93 -2.23 2.30 3.30
N ILE A 94 -1.23 1.60 2.77
CA ILE A 94 -1.09 1.41 1.32
C ILE A 94 -2.32 0.67 0.78
N ASP A 95 -2.72 -0.43 1.41
CA ASP A 95 -3.90 -1.21 1.01
C ASP A 95 -5.19 -0.39 1.02
N ASP A 96 -5.37 0.51 2.00
CA ASP A 96 -6.52 1.39 2.06
C ASP A 96 -6.61 2.27 0.80
N VAL A 97 -5.48 2.79 0.32
CA VAL A 97 -5.38 3.54 -0.94
C VAL A 97 -5.72 2.64 -2.14
N VAL A 98 -5.13 1.43 -2.20
CA VAL A 98 -5.37 0.45 -3.27
C VAL A 98 -6.86 0.10 -3.38
N ARG A 99 -7.52 -0.19 -2.25
CA ARG A 99 -8.97 -0.48 -2.22
C ARG A 99 -9.77 0.69 -2.79
N GLN A 100 -9.47 1.93 -2.38
CA GLN A 100 -10.20 3.09 -2.92
C GLN A 100 -9.92 3.33 -4.41
N LEU A 101 -8.67 3.12 -4.86
CA LEU A 101 -8.29 3.23 -6.27
C LEU A 101 -9.09 2.25 -7.14
N LEU A 102 -9.23 1.00 -6.69
CA LEU A 102 -9.94 -0.05 -7.42
C LEU A 102 -11.45 0.17 -7.47
N VAL A 103 -12.07 0.63 -6.37
CA VAL A 103 -13.51 0.98 -6.35
C VAL A 103 -13.77 2.21 -7.22
N GLY A 104 -12.79 3.12 -7.35
CA GLY A 104 -12.92 4.39 -8.08
C GLY A 104 -12.91 4.28 -9.60
N GLN A 105 -12.65 3.08 -10.14
CA GLN A 105 -12.65 2.86 -11.58
C GLN A 105 -14.07 2.64 -12.09
N PRO A 106 -14.42 3.17 -13.28
CA PRO A 106 -15.59 2.69 -14.00
C PRO A 106 -15.44 1.17 -14.25
N GLU A 107 -16.54 0.41 -14.14
CA GLU A 107 -16.57 -0.92 -14.74
C GLU A 107 -16.27 -0.77 -16.23
N GLU A 108 -15.31 -1.53 -16.74
CA GLU A 108 -15.19 -1.65 -18.20
C GLU A 108 -16.56 -2.11 -18.72
N PRO A 109 -17.13 -1.46 -19.75
CA PRO A 109 -18.35 -1.97 -20.34
C PRO A 109 -18.08 -3.41 -20.80
N PRO A 110 -19.02 -4.35 -20.56
CA PRO A 110 -18.87 -5.70 -21.09
C PRO A 110 -18.64 -5.57 -22.60
N LEU A 111 -17.58 -6.20 -23.09
CA LEU A 111 -17.29 -6.29 -24.51
C LEU A 111 -18.55 -6.86 -25.19
N GLY A 112 -19.26 -6.00 -25.93
CA GLY A 112 -20.46 -6.37 -26.69
C GLY A 112 -20.10 -7.17 -27.93
#